data_AF-A0A3D5SNP8-F1
#
_entry.id   AF-A0A3D5SNP8-F1
#
_cell.length_a   1.000
_cell.length_b   1.000
_cell.length_c   1.000
_cell.angle_alpha   90.00
_cell.angle_beta   90.00
_cell.angle_gamma   90.00
#
_symmetry.space_group_name_H-M   'P 1'
#
loop_
_entity.id
_entity.type
_entity.pdbx_description
1 polymer ?
#
loop_
_entity_poly.entity_id
_entity_poly.type
_entity_poly.pdbx_seq_one_letter_code
_entity_poly.pdbx_strand_id
1 'polypeptide(L)' 'MEKKKLNRKARDYEIRIWYSPEASDECYIAQVVEWPSITAVGDTREEAAREIQVALDLALASAREAGVKPPSPALTPA' A
#
# COMPACT_ATOMS: atom_id res chain seq x y z
N MET A 1 -24.69 -17.25 -4.19
CA MET A 1 -23.87 -16.02 -4.31
C MET A 1 -22.62 -16.21 -3.46
N GLU A 2 -21.57 -16.81 -4.02
CA GLU A 2 -20.30 -17.02 -3.33
C GLU A 2 -19.61 -15.67 -3.13
N LYS A 3 -19.71 -15.12 -1.91
CA LYS A 3 -18.82 -14.05 -1.50
C LYS A 3 -17.44 -14.67 -1.30
N LYS A 4 -16.68 -14.84 -2.39
CA LYS A 4 -15.24 -15.17 -2.33
C LYS A 4 -14.62 -14.21 -1.35
N LYS A 5 -14.23 -14.73 -0.18
CA LYS A 5 -13.40 -14.00 0.79
C LYS A 5 -12.07 -13.76 0.09
N LEU A 6 -11.95 -12.63 -0.60
CA LEU A 6 -10.69 -12.19 -1.17
C LEU A 6 -9.77 -11.90 0.01
N ASN A 7 -8.91 -12.88 0.33
CA ASN A 7 -7.74 -12.69 1.18
C ASN A 7 -6.75 -11.79 0.41
N ARG A 8 -7.07 -10.50 0.32
CA ARG A 8 -6.20 -9.47 -0.27
C ARG A 8 -4.97 -9.36 0.62
N LYS A 9 -3.79 -9.52 0.03
CA LYS A 9 -2.49 -9.35 0.69
C LYS A 9 -1.83 -8.08 0.17
N ALA A 10 -0.89 -7.52 0.93
CA ALA A 10 -0.14 -6.33 0.54
C ALA A 10 0.51 -6.46 -0.86
N ARG A 11 0.90 -7.69 -1.24
CA ARG A 11 1.48 -8.01 -2.56
C ARG A 11 0.53 -7.87 -3.76
N ASP A 12 -0.78 -7.82 -3.53
CA ASP A 12 -1.77 -7.72 -4.61
C ASP A 12 -1.97 -6.26 -5.05
N TYR A 13 -1.50 -5.29 -4.27
CA TYR A 13 -1.68 -3.87 -4.56
C TYR A 13 -0.53 -3.32 -5.40
N GLU A 14 -0.85 -2.43 -6.33
CA GLU A 14 0.18 -1.70 -7.08
C GLU A 14 0.77 -0.59 -6.21
N ILE A 15 2.09 -0.60 -6.10
CA ILE A 15 2.86 0.40 -5.38
C ILE A 15 3.67 1.19 -6.39
N ARG A 16 3.46 2.51 -6.40
CA ARG A 16 4.26 3.44 -7.19
C ARG A 16 5.27 4.11 -6.26
N ILE A 17 6.54 4.09 -6.67
CA ILE A 17 7.63 4.76 -5.94
C ILE A 17 8.28 5.78 -6.86
N TRP A 18 8.39 7.01 -6.39
CA TRP A 18 9.04 8.11 -7.12
C TRP A 18 9.91 8.93 -6.17
N TYR A 19 10.95 9.54 -6.73
CA TYR A 19 11.77 10.49 -5.99
C TYR A 19 11.05 11.85 -5.96
N SER A 20 10.95 12.47 -4.79
CA SER A 20 10.38 13.81 -4.64
C SER A 20 11.41 14.74 -4.00
N PRO A 21 11.97 15.68 -4.78
CA PRO A 21 12.91 16.67 -4.25
C PRO A 21 12.21 17.79 -3.45
N GLU A 22 10.87 17.79 -3.40
CA GLU A 22 10.05 18.82 -2.72
C GLU A 22 9.67 18.47 -1.28
N ALA A 23 9.67 17.18 -0.91
CA ALA A 23 9.65 16.83 0.49
C ALA A 23 10.89 17.46 1.12
N SER A 24 10.76 18.15 2.25
CA SER A 24 11.85 18.95 2.85
C SER A 24 13.17 18.19 3.08
N ASP A 25 13.13 16.86 2.94
CA ASP A 25 14.25 15.96 2.82
C ASP A 25 14.08 15.18 1.51
N GLU A 26 15.02 15.36 0.58
CA GLU A 26 15.16 14.65 -0.68
C GLU A 26 14.91 13.13 -0.56
N CYS A 27 13.66 12.69 -0.69
CA CYS A 27 13.27 11.32 -0.34
C CYS A 27 12.46 10.63 -1.43
N TYR A 28 12.39 9.31 -1.32
CA TYR A 28 11.52 8.47 -2.13
C TYR A 28 10.16 8.36 -1.46
N ILE A 29 9.13 8.70 -2.23
CA ILE A 29 7.74 8.52 -1.83
C ILE A 29 7.22 7.25 -2.47
N ALA A 30 6.72 6.34 -1.64
CA ALA A 30 5.97 5.17 -2.05
C ALA A 30 4.48 5.38 -1.75
N GLN A 31 3.61 5.02 -2.69
CA GLN A 31 2.17 5.12 -2.53
C GLN A 31 1.47 3.93 -3.17
N VAL A 32 0.40 3.46 -2.52
CA VAL A 32 -0.50 2.46 -3.11
C VAL A 32 -1.45 3.15 -4.08
N VAL A 33 -1.48 2.71 -5.34
CA VAL A 33 -2.27 3.36 -6.40
C VAL A 33 -3.77 3.23 -6.10
N GLU A 34 -4.22 2.05 -5.71
CA GLU A 34 -5.63 1.78 -5.37
C GLU A 34 -6.01 2.33 -3.99
N TRP A 35 -5.03 2.70 -3.17
CA TRP A 35 -5.24 3.18 -1.81
C TRP A 35 -4.33 4.37 -1.48
N PRO A 36 -4.60 5.56 -2.05
CA PRO A 36 -3.68 6.70 -1.97
C PRO A 36 -3.49 7.26 -0.55
N SER A 37 -4.35 6.89 0.41
CA SER A 37 -4.14 7.21 1.84
C SER A 37 -3.02 6.39 2.48
N ILE A 38 -2.55 5.33 1.83
CA ILE A 38 -1.41 4.53 2.26
C ILE A 38 -0.19 5.01 1.47
N THR A 39 0.66 5.74 2.17
CA THR A 39 1.91 6.28 1.66
C THR A 39 3.03 6.00 2.66
N ALA A 40 4.25 5.94 2.15
CA ALA A 40 5.46 5.85 2.94
C ALA A 40 6.56 6.68 2.30
N VAL A 41 7.52 7.08 3.11
CA VAL A 41 8.71 7.80 2.66
C VAL A 41 9.94 7.00 3.08
N GLY A 42 11.03 7.16 2.34
CA GLY A 42 12.33 6.62 2.74
C GLY A 42 13.45 7.34 2.01
N ASP A 43 14.64 7.31 2.59
CA ASP A 43 15.84 7.93 2.01
C ASP A 43 16.29 7.18 0.73
N THR A 44 15.89 5.91 0.60
CA THR A 44 16.14 5.08 -0.58
C THR A 44 14.85 4.47 -1.12
N ARG A 45 14.89 4.05 -2.39
CA ARG A 45 13.77 3.36 -3.04
C ARG A 45 13.41 2.08 -2.28
N GLU A 46 14.42 1.33 -1.83
CA GLU A 46 14.24 0.09 -1.07
C GLU A 46 13.60 0.33 0.30
N GLU A 47 13.97 1.43 0.97
CA GLU A 47 13.40 1.80 2.25
C GLU A 47 11.93 2.20 2.11
N ALA A 48 11.61 3.08 1.16
CA ALA A 48 10.23 3.45 0.85
C ALA A 48 9.38 2.21 0.49
N ALA A 49 9.96 1.25 -0.25
CA ALA A 49 9.32 -0.01 -0.60
C ALA A 49 9.07 -0.93 0.62
N ARG A 50 9.94 -0.93 1.62
CA ARG A 50 9.73 -1.70 2.86
C ARG A 50 8.67 -1.05 3.73
N GLU A 51 8.75 0.25 3.91
CA GLU A 51 7.83 1.00 4.76
C GLU A 51 6.39 0.95 4.23
N ILE A 52 6.19 1.07 2.91
CA ILE A 52 4.85 0.96 2.31
C ILE A 52 4.24 -0.44 2.47
N GLN A 53 5.06 -1.49 2.48
CA GLN A 53 4.58 -2.86 2.72
C GLN A 53 4.07 -3.01 4.16
N VAL A 54 4.79 -2.45 5.14
CA VAL A 54 4.38 -2.42 6.55
C VAL A 54 3.10 -1.60 6.72
N ALA A 55 3.06 -0.40 6.14
CA ALA A 55 1.89 0.48 6.20
C ALA A 55 0.64 -0.19 5.60
N LEU A 56 0.79 -0.88 4.47
CA LEU A 56 -0.31 -1.59 3.81
C LEU A 56 -0.78 -2.81 4.62
N ASP A 57 0.14 -3.60 5.21
CA ASP A 57 -0.24 -4.72 6.07
C ASP A 57 -1.02 -4.25 7.30
N LEU A 58 -0.55 -3.17 7.95
CA LEU A 58 -1.24 -2.52 9.07
C LEU A 58 -2.61 -1.97 8.64
N ALA A 59 -2.71 -1.35 7.46
CA ALA A 59 -3.97 -0.84 6.94
C ALA A 59 -4.98 -1.97 6.67
N LEU A 60 -4.52 -3.11 6.14
CA LEU A 60 -5.36 -4.29 5.92
C LEU A 60 -5.81 -4.92 7.24
N ALA A 61 -4.92 -5.02 8.23
CA ALA A 61 -5.24 -5.48 9.58
C ALA A 61 -6.28 -4.55 10.23
N SER A 62 -6.04 -3.24 10.20
CA SER A 62 -6.95 -2.23 10.75
C SER A 62 -8.31 -2.24 10.07
N ALA A 63 -8.35 -2.36 8.73
CA ALA A 63 -9.60 -2.47 7.99
C ALA A 63 -10.39 -3.75 8.37
N ARG A 64 -9.68 -4.87 8.56
CA ARG A 64 -10.28 -6.12 9.04
C ARG A 64 -10.87 -5.97 10.44
N GLU A 65 -10.18 -5.28 11.34
CA GLU A 65 -10.64 -5.03 12.72
C GLU A 65 -11.82 -4.06 12.76
N ALA A 66 -11.77 -3.00 11.95
CA ALA A 66 -12.85 -2.02 11.83
C ALA A 66 -14.06 -2.54 11.02
N GLY A 67 -13.97 -3.73 10.42
CA GLY A 67 -15.00 -4.26 9.52
C GLY A 67 -15.15 -3.47 8.21
N VAL A 68 -14.18 -2.62 7.88
CA VAL A 68 -14.14 -1.84 6.65
C VAL A 68 -13.59 -2.70 5.53
N LYS A 69 -14.22 -2.64 4.36
CA LYS A 69 -13.71 -3.35 3.19
C LYS A 69 -12.59 -2.52 2.55
N PRO A 70 -11.34 -3.01 2.49
CA PRO A 70 -10.28 -2.29 1.80
C PRO A 70 -10.58 -2.19 0.30
N PRO A 71 -9.99 -1.19 -0.39
CA PRO A 71 -10.11 -1.06 -1.84
C PRO A 71 -9.69 -2.37 -2.54
N SER A 72 -10.28 -2.63 -3.71
CA SER A 72 -9.89 -3.80 -4.48
C SER A 72 -8.55 -3.53 -5.16
N PRO A 73 -7.55 -4.41 -4.98
CA PRO A 73 -6.32 -4.32 -5.76
C PRO A 73 -6.61 -4.44 -7.25
N ALA A 74 -5.84 -3.74 -8.07
CA ALA A 74 -5.94 -3.78 -9.53
C ALA A 74 -5.47 -5.12 -10.08
N LEU A 75 -4.47 -5.73 -9.44
CA LEU A 75 -4.04 -7.09 -9.71
C LEU A 75 -4.94 -8.05 -8.95
N THR A 76 -5.96 -8.58 -9.62
CA THR A 76 -6.54 -9.85 -9.18
C THR A 76 -5.45 -10.92 -9.32
N PRO A 77 -5.06 -11.63 -8.24
CA PRO A 77 -4.21 -12.80 -8.42
C PRO A 77 -4.91 -13.76 -9.38
N ALA A 78 -4.20 -14.14 -10.45
CA ALA A 78 -4.68 -15.07 -11.47
C ALA A 78 -5.00 -16.45 -10.88
#